data_AF-Q0I2W6-F1
#
_entry.id   AF-Q0I2W6-F1
#
_cell.length_a   1.000
_cell.length_b   1.000
_cell.length_c   1.000
_cell.angle_alpha   90.00
_cell.angle_beta   90.00
_cell.angle_gamma   90.00
#
_symmetry.space_group_name_H-M   'P 1'
#
loop_
_entity.id
_entity.type
_entity.pdbx_description
1 polymer ?
#
loop_
_entity_poly.entity_id
_entity_poly.type
_entity_poly.pdbx_seq_one_letter_code
_entity_poly.pdbx_strand_id
1 'polypeptide(L)'
;MFNRALAWQNEQYEQDNNQKFSYSKLTSLLPQWKKELGWLKECHSQVLQQLLKDLESAFKNFFQKHSSFPKFKKKGIKESFRFPQGCKIEQENDRLYLPKIGWVRYRNNREIVGEVKNVIVSTKVRSLFCEYSN
;
A
#
# COMPACT_ATOMS: atom_id res chain seq x y z
N MET A 1 0.23 -7.44 -5.93
CA MET A 1 0.65 -7.76 -4.55
C MET A 1 -0.54 -7.88 -3.60
N PHE A 2 -1.32 -6.82 -3.34
CA PHE A 2 -2.47 -6.86 -2.41
C PHE A 2 -3.43 -8.03 -2.69
N ASN A 3 -3.89 -8.17 -3.94
CA ASN A 3 -4.76 -9.27 -4.34
C ASN A 3 -4.11 -10.66 -4.17
N ARG A 4 -2.79 -10.78 -4.36
CA ARG A 4 -2.07 -12.05 -4.17
C ARG A 4 -2.07 -12.44 -2.69
N ALA A 5 -1.82 -11.48 -1.80
CA ALA A 5 -1.86 -11.71 -0.36
C ALA A 5 -3.28 -12.02 0.15
N LEU A 6 -4.30 -11.33 -0.39
CA LEU A 6 -5.69 -11.61 -0.08
C LEU A 6 -6.13 -13.01 -0.56
N ALA A 7 -5.74 -13.41 -1.77
CA ALA A 7 -6.04 -14.75 -2.28
C ALA A 7 -5.41 -15.84 -1.41
N TRP A 8 -4.12 -15.70 -1.07
CA TRP A 8 -3.43 -16.63 -0.18
C TRP A 8 -4.11 -16.71 1.19
N GLN A 9 -4.54 -15.58 1.77
CA GLN A 9 -5.26 -15.59 3.05
C GLN A 9 -6.60 -16.31 2.95
N ASN A 10 -7.36 -16.12 1.87
CA ASN A 10 -8.62 -16.82 1.67
C ASN A 10 -8.40 -18.34 1.57
N GLU A 11 -7.40 -18.78 0.82
CA GLU A 11 -7.02 -20.21 0.72
C GLU A 11 -6.65 -20.79 2.09
N GLN A 12 -5.88 -20.06 2.91
CA GLN A 12 -5.54 -20.51 4.26
C GLN A 12 -6.75 -20.55 5.19
N TYR A 13 -7.68 -19.60 5.06
CA TYR A 13 -8.91 -19.58 5.86
C TYR A 13 -9.85 -20.74 5.49
N GLU A 14 -9.94 -21.08 4.21
CA GLU A 14 -10.70 -22.26 3.73
C GLU A 14 -10.13 -23.57 4.28
N GLN A 15 -8.80 -23.66 4.45
CA GLN A 15 -8.14 -24.83 5.02
C GLN A 15 -8.23 -24.89 6.56
N ASP A 16 -8.14 -23.73 7.22
CA ASP A 16 -8.16 -23.59 8.67
C ASP A 16 -8.89 -22.30 9.08
N ASN A 17 -10.15 -22.47 9.49
CA ASN A 17 -11.02 -21.37 9.91
C ASN A 17 -10.51 -20.59 11.15
N ASN A 18 -9.52 -21.11 11.88
CA ASN A 18 -8.94 -20.43 13.02
C ASN A 18 -7.66 -19.65 12.67
N GLN A 19 -7.24 -19.68 11.40
CA GLN A 19 -5.99 -19.09 11.00
C GLN A 19 -6.10 -17.57 10.90
N LYS A 20 -5.51 -16.90 11.89
CA LYS A 20 -5.44 -15.44 11.94
C LYS A 20 -4.42 -14.92 10.94
N PHE A 21 -4.76 -13.81 10.31
CA PHE A 21 -3.84 -13.06 9.46
C PHE A 21 -2.61 -12.64 10.28
N SER A 22 -1.40 -12.87 9.74
CA SER A 22 -0.15 -12.45 10.36
C SER A 22 0.78 -11.81 9.34
N TYR A 23 1.13 -10.53 9.58
CA TYR A 23 2.09 -9.79 8.76
C TYR A 23 3.45 -10.49 8.63
N SER A 24 3.94 -11.13 9.69
CA SER A 24 5.24 -11.81 9.68
C SER A 24 5.25 -12.98 8.69
N LYS A 25 4.15 -13.75 8.63
CA LYS A 25 3.98 -14.88 7.71
C LYS A 25 3.91 -14.45 6.24
N LEU A 26 3.27 -13.31 5.95
CA LEU A 26 3.25 -12.78 4.57
C LEU A 26 4.58 -12.16 4.17
N THR A 27 5.29 -11.57 5.13
CA THR A 27 6.61 -10.98 4.86
C THR A 27 7.64 -12.07 4.54
N SER A 28 7.54 -13.26 5.16
CA SER A 28 8.40 -14.40 4.82
C SER A 28 8.08 -15.01 3.45
N LEU A 29 6.84 -14.87 2.95
CA LEU A 29 6.44 -15.25 1.59
C LEU A 29 6.82 -14.21 0.53
N LEU A 30 7.11 -12.97 0.93
CA LEU A 30 7.46 -11.88 0.02
C LEU A 30 8.66 -12.20 -0.91
N PRO A 31 9.77 -12.82 -0.45
CA PRO A 31 10.86 -13.21 -1.33
C PRO A 31 10.45 -14.21 -2.40
N GLN A 32 9.58 -15.17 -2.04
CA GLN A 32 9.05 -16.16 -2.97
C GLN A 32 8.16 -15.50 -4.02
N TRP A 33 7.23 -14.65 -3.61
CA TRP A 33 6.38 -13.90 -4.54
C TRP A 33 7.18 -12.97 -5.44
N LYS A 34 8.29 -12.39 -4.97
CA LYS A 34 9.19 -11.60 -5.82
C LYS A 34 9.91 -12.43 -6.87
N LYS A 35 10.10 -13.74 -6.65
CA LYS A 35 10.63 -14.65 -7.68
C LYS A 35 9.57 -14.98 -8.73
N GLU A 36 8.34 -15.25 -8.29
CA GLU A 36 7.20 -15.57 -9.16
C GLU A 36 6.73 -14.36 -9.99
N LEU A 37 6.66 -13.19 -9.34
CA LEU A 37 6.17 -11.95 -9.92
C LEU A 37 7.32 -10.98 -10.11
N GLY A 38 8.02 -11.07 -11.24
CA GLY A 38 9.21 -10.28 -11.54
C GLY A 38 9.02 -8.77 -11.36
N TRP A 39 7.83 -8.24 -11.70
CA TRP A 39 7.47 -6.83 -11.53
C TRP A 39 7.47 -6.35 -10.06
N LEU A 40 7.37 -7.26 -9.08
CA LEU A 40 7.50 -6.89 -7.66
C LEU A 40 8.93 -6.48 -7.28
N LYS A 41 9.94 -6.87 -8.06
CA LYS A 41 11.33 -6.44 -7.84
C LYS A 41 11.55 -4.98 -8.20
N GLU A 42 10.76 -4.45 -9.13
CA GLU A 42 10.81 -3.06 -9.57
C GLU A 42 10.15 -2.13 -8.54
N CYS A 43 9.16 -2.66 -7.80
CA CYS A 43 8.49 -1.92 -6.73
C CYS A 43 9.39 -1.73 -5.50
N HIS A 44 9.26 -0.57 -4.87
CA HIS A 44 9.96 -0.27 -3.63
C HIS A 44 9.55 -1.24 -2.51
N SER A 45 10.52 -1.82 -1.81
CA SER A 45 10.28 -2.85 -0.78
C SER A 45 9.36 -2.36 0.35
N GLN A 46 9.51 -1.10 0.75
CA GLN A 46 8.68 -0.52 1.80
C GLN A 46 7.22 -0.34 1.38
N VAL A 47 6.95 -0.06 0.10
CA VAL A 47 5.58 0.02 -0.41
C VAL A 47 4.93 -1.35 -0.36
N LEU A 48 5.67 -2.41 -0.73
CA LEU A 48 5.17 -3.77 -0.60
C LEU A 48 4.88 -4.11 0.87
N GLN A 49 5.80 -3.86 1.78
CA GLN A 49 5.56 -4.11 3.20
C GLN A 49 4.36 -3.32 3.74
N GLN A 50 4.21 -2.06 3.33
CA GLN A 50 3.08 -1.23 3.73
C GLN A 50 1.75 -1.79 3.22
N LEU A 51 1.70 -2.31 1.99
CA LEU A 51 0.51 -2.99 1.46
C LEU A 51 0.11 -4.22 2.28
N LEU A 52 1.09 -4.98 2.82
CA LEU A 52 0.80 -6.09 3.75
C LEU A 52 0.25 -5.59 5.08
N LYS A 53 0.81 -4.50 5.63
CA LYS A 53 0.32 -3.88 6.87
C LYS A 53 -1.10 -3.35 6.72
N ASP A 54 -1.39 -2.68 5.60
CA ASP A 54 -2.73 -2.17 5.31
C ASP A 54 -3.75 -3.32 5.22
N LEU A 55 -3.35 -4.46 4.63
CA LEU A 55 -4.17 -5.67 4.59
C LEU A 55 -4.36 -6.27 5.99
N GLU A 56 -3.31 -6.32 6.82
CA GLU A 56 -3.40 -6.76 8.22
C GLU A 56 -4.40 -5.91 9.02
N SER A 57 -4.28 -4.59 8.92
CA SER A 57 -5.17 -3.66 9.58
C SER A 57 -6.61 -3.84 9.10
N ALA A 58 -6.84 -4.08 7.81
CA ALA A 58 -8.17 -4.35 7.29
C ALA A 58 -8.78 -5.64 7.87
N PHE A 59 -7.98 -6.71 8.01
CA PHE A 59 -8.44 -7.94 8.69
C PHE A 59 -8.68 -7.72 10.18
N LYS A 60 -7.78 -7.04 10.89
CA LYS A 60 -7.95 -6.71 12.32
C LYS A 60 -9.24 -5.93 12.55
N ASN A 61 -9.50 -4.90 11.73
CA ASN A 61 -10.73 -4.10 11.80
C ASN A 61 -11.97 -4.93 11.47
N PHE A 62 -11.88 -5.89 10.54
CA PHE A 62 -12.96 -6.82 10.24
C PHE A 62 -13.29 -7.73 11.44
N PHE A 63 -12.28 -8.33 12.07
CA PHE A 63 -12.49 -9.16 13.27
C PHE A 63 -13.04 -8.37 14.46
N GLN A 64 -12.67 -7.08 14.56
CA GLN A 64 -13.23 -6.15 15.55
C GLN A 64 -14.60 -5.57 15.16
N LYS A 65 -15.20 -6.00 14.03
CA LYS A 65 -16.48 -5.51 13.50
C LYS A 65 -16.52 -4.01 13.18
N HIS A 66 -15.35 -3.37 13.02
CA HIS A 66 -15.24 -1.97 12.61
C HIS A 66 -15.25 -1.78 11.09
N SER A 67 -14.99 -2.83 10.32
CA SER A 67 -15.04 -2.78 8.85
C SER A 67 -15.57 -4.07 8.24
N SER A 68 -16.00 -4.00 6.97
CA SER A 68 -16.36 -5.19 6.19
C SER A 68 -15.12 -5.99 5.78
N PHE A 69 -15.36 -7.22 5.33
CA PHE A 69 -14.32 -8.11 4.83
C PHE A 69 -13.51 -7.47 3.68
N PRO A 70 -12.17 -7.59 3.67
CA PRO A 70 -11.34 -7.06 2.61
C PRO A 70 -11.72 -7.65 1.24
N LYS A 71 -11.92 -6.80 0.23
CA LYS A 71 -12.28 -7.23 -1.13
C LYS A 71 -11.08 -7.10 -2.07
N PHE A 72 -11.05 -7.94 -3.11
CA PHE A 72 -10.08 -7.80 -4.19
C PHE A 72 -10.17 -6.41 -4.83
N LYS A 73 -9.03 -5.76 -5.00
CA LYS A 73 -8.94 -4.47 -5.69
C LYS A 73 -9.03 -4.70 -7.20
N LYS A 74 -9.84 -3.88 -7.88
CA LYS A 74 -9.92 -3.85 -9.34
C LYS A 74 -8.90 -2.86 -9.90
N LYS A 75 -8.19 -3.25 -10.95
CA LYS A 75 -7.23 -2.38 -11.65
C LYS A 75 -7.92 -1.10 -12.13
N GLY A 76 -7.30 0.06 -11.92
CA GLY A 76 -7.81 1.35 -12.38
C GLY A 76 -8.97 1.94 -11.57
N ILE A 77 -9.39 1.30 -10.47
CA ILE A 77 -10.46 1.83 -9.61
C ILE A 77 -9.91 2.13 -8.23
N LYS A 78 -9.79 3.43 -7.91
CA LYS A 78 -9.40 3.95 -6.58
C LYS A 78 -8.16 3.25 -6.02
N GLU A 79 -7.13 3.08 -6.86
CA GLU A 79 -5.88 2.46 -6.43
C GLU A 79 -5.08 3.49 -5.63
N SER A 80 -4.78 3.12 -4.39
CA SER A 80 -3.92 3.88 -3.51
C SER A 80 -2.86 2.98 -2.88
N PHE A 81 -1.69 3.58 -2.65
CA PHE A 81 -0.57 2.96 -1.96
C PHE A 81 0.18 4.01 -1.15
N ARG A 82 0.79 3.56 -0.06
CA ARG A 82 1.45 4.43 0.91
C ARG A 82 2.96 4.23 0.86
N PHE A 83 3.69 5.34 0.81
CA PHE A 83 5.12 5.40 1.10
C PHE A 83 5.33 5.85 2.54
N PRO A 84 5.97 5.03 3.38
CA PRO A 84 6.20 5.37 4.77
C PRO A 84 7.40 6.30 4.99
N GLN A 85 8.32 6.43 4.04
CA GLN A 85 9.48 7.32 4.15
C GLN A 85 10.18 7.49 2.79
N GLY A 86 11.14 8.42 2.74
CA GLY A 86 12.00 8.63 1.57
C GLY A 86 11.36 9.42 0.43
N CYS A 87 10.16 9.96 0.65
CA CYS A 87 9.53 10.89 -0.28
C CYS A 87 10.03 12.30 -0.01
N LYS A 88 10.21 13.09 -1.08
CA LYS A 88 10.49 14.54 -0.97
C LYS A 88 9.39 15.29 -1.68
N ILE A 89 9.02 16.45 -1.17
CA ILE A 89 7.99 17.28 -1.78
C ILE A 89 8.59 18.64 -2.10
N GLU A 90 8.40 19.06 -3.35
CA GLU A 90 8.80 20.35 -3.88
C GLU A 90 7.51 21.11 -4.22
N GLN A 91 7.06 21.95 -3.29
CA GLN A 91 5.79 22.66 -3.40
C GLN A 91 5.82 23.74 -4.48
N GLU A 92 6.98 24.38 -4.72
CA GLU A 92 7.14 25.42 -5.74
C GLU A 92 6.85 24.92 -7.17
N ASN A 93 7.13 23.63 -7.43
CA ASN A 93 6.99 23.02 -8.74
C ASN A 93 5.87 21.96 -8.82
N ASP A 94 5.10 21.78 -7.74
CA ASP A 94 4.10 20.72 -7.56
C ASP A 94 4.65 19.31 -7.88
N ARG A 95 5.86 19.01 -7.38
CA ARG A 95 6.53 17.72 -7.60
C ARG A 95 6.71 16.93 -6.32
N LEU A 96 6.47 15.63 -6.44
CA LEU A 96 6.67 14.63 -5.40
C LEU A 96 7.76 13.68 -5.90
N TYR A 97 8.84 13.55 -5.15
CA TYR A 97 9.85 12.53 -5.38
C TYR A 97 9.42 11.23 -4.70
N LEU A 98 9.39 10.15 -5.48
CA LEU A 98 9.08 8.80 -5.02
C LEU A 98 10.30 7.89 -5.23
N PRO A 99 10.77 7.16 -4.20
CA PRO A 99 11.83 6.16 -4.37
C PRO A 99 11.49 5.17 -5.49
N LYS A 100 12.46 4.84 -6.36
CA LYS A 100 12.33 3.98 -7.56
C LYS A 100 11.49 4.52 -8.73
N ILE A 101 10.69 5.57 -8.52
CA ILE A 101 9.86 6.18 -9.58
C ILE A 101 10.46 7.51 -10.05
N GLY A 102 11.04 8.30 -9.14
CA GLY A 102 11.57 9.63 -9.42
C GLY A 102 10.56 10.74 -9.13
N TRP A 103 10.74 11.89 -9.80
CA TRP A 103 9.87 13.05 -9.65
C TRP A 103 8.58 12.87 -10.45
N VAL A 104 7.46 12.98 -9.77
CA VAL A 104 6.12 12.94 -10.36
C VAL A 104 5.37 14.22 -10.03
N ARG A 105 4.57 14.71 -10.99
CA ARG A 105 3.65 15.81 -10.71
C ARG A 105 2.53 15.30 -9.81
N TYR A 106 2.26 16.03 -8.73
CA TYR A 106 1.11 15.75 -7.86
C TYR A 106 0.18 16.95 -7.87
N ARG A 107 -1.08 16.71 -7.51
CA ARG A 107 -2.02 17.80 -7.29
C ARG A 107 -1.97 18.16 -5.83
N ASN A 108 -1.44 19.35 -5.53
CA ASN A 108 -1.45 19.86 -4.17
C ASN A 108 -2.88 20.27 -3.78
N ASN A 109 -3.33 19.79 -2.62
CA ASN A 109 -4.64 20.15 -2.06
C ASN A 109 -4.51 20.82 -0.68
N ARG A 110 -3.32 20.79 -0.07
CA ARG A 110 -3.02 21.37 1.25
C ARG A 110 -1.54 21.70 1.33
N GLU A 111 -1.21 22.93 1.74
CA GLU A 111 0.17 23.28 2.08
C GLU A 111 0.69 22.34 3.16
N ILE A 112 1.88 21.79 2.91
CA ILE A 112 2.53 20.88 3.85
C ILE A 112 3.46 21.74 4.71
N VAL A 113 3.11 21.90 5.98
CA VAL A 113 3.95 22.57 6.97
C VAL A 113 4.66 21.50 7.79
N GLY A 114 5.96 21.32 7.55
CA GLY A 114 6.82 20.36 8.26
C GLY A 114 7.31 19.17 7.43
N GLU A 115 7.89 18.17 8.10
CA GLU A 115 8.43 16.97 7.45
C GLU A 115 7.34 15.96 7.09
N VAL A 116 7.46 15.38 5.90
CA VAL A 116 6.50 14.42 5.38
C VAL A 116 6.76 13.04 5.98
N LYS A 117 5.93 12.64 6.95
CA LYS A 117 6.03 11.31 7.57
C LYS A 117 5.49 10.18 6.70
N ASN A 118 4.41 10.42 5.98
CA ASN A 118 3.77 9.42 5.12
C ASN A 118 3.25 10.11 3.87
N VAL A 119 3.33 9.43 2.73
CA VAL A 119 2.71 9.88 1.48
C VAL A 119 1.77 8.79 0.99
N ILE A 120 0.49 9.12 0.87
CA ILE A 120 -0.48 8.24 0.22
C ILE A 120 -0.66 8.73 -1.20
N VAL A 121 -0.25 7.92 -2.17
CA VAL A 121 -0.47 8.17 -3.60
C VAL A 121 -1.77 7.50 -4.00
N SER A 122 -2.71 8.25 -4.58
CA SER A 122 -3.97 7.69 -5.09
C SER A 122 -4.28 8.13 -6.52
N THR A 123 -4.85 7.22 -7.31
CA THR A 123 -5.27 7.45 -8.71
C THR A 123 -6.77 7.73 -8.77
N LYS A 124 -7.24 8.81 -8.12
CA LYS A 124 -8.69 9.09 -8.10
C LYS A 124 -9.22 9.53 -9.46
N VAL A 125 -8.50 10.36 -10.22
CA VAL A 125 -8.79 10.76 -11.62
C VAL A 125 -7.52 11.41 -12.17
N ARG A 126 -6.67 10.71 -12.94
CA ARG A 126 -5.45 11.24 -13.63
C ARG A 126 -4.47 12.10 -12.79
N SER A 127 -4.66 12.18 -11.48
CA SER A 127 -3.96 13.10 -10.58
C SER A 127 -3.54 12.31 -9.35
N LEU A 128 -2.25 12.38 -9.01
CA LEU A 128 -1.71 11.83 -7.78
C LEU A 128 -2.03 12.80 -6.64
N PHE A 129 -2.79 12.32 -5.66
CA PHE A 129 -2.96 13.05 -4.40
C PHE A 129 -1.86 12.64 -3.44
N CYS A 130 -1.43 13.57 -2.60
CA CYS A 130 -0.52 13.32 -1.49
C CYS A 130 -1.22 13.75 -0.20
N GLU A 131 -1.47 12.80 0.69
CA GLU A 131 -1.93 13.08 2.05
C GLU A 131 -0.77 12.85 3.01
N TYR A 132 -0.54 13.83 3.90
CA TYR A 132 0.40 13.72 5.02
C TYR A 132 -0.40 13.53 6.32
N SER A 133 0.16 12.77 7.26
CA SER A 133 -0.38 12.63 8.61
C SER A 133 0.70 13.04 9.61
N ASN A 134 0.37 13.98 10.50
CA ASN A 134 1.22 14.41 11.62
C ASN A 134 1.31 13.34 12.70
#